data_AF-A0A1S9AFR9-F1
#
_entry.id   AF-A0A1S9AFR9-F1
#
_cell.length_a   1.000
_cell.length_b   1.000
_cell.length_c   1.000
_cell.angle_alpha   90.00
_cell.angle_beta   90.00
_cell.angle_gamma   90.00
#
_symmetry.space_group_name_H-M   'P 1'
#
loop_
_entity.id
_entity.type
_entity.pdbx_description
1 polymer ?
#
loop_
_entity_poly.entity_id
_entity_poly.type
_entity_poly.pdbx_seq_one_letter_code
_entity_poly.pdbx_strand_id
1 'polypeptide(L)'
;MLTSTYTLVALSVEQARARVEVQALMERWRPGAWWGDTPGRRHFEQACDALRRVYENCHWRKLDKFVLPALRRAGGLAEALLARLEGISGRALEERVRAQAQAAEGNPDCLCAMERCCRLLLERLELEERELFPLARTLISGESWFAIANQMLAHDAHQSEQRPAPPPQPAPAPRGGAHPDYSARQGPSLPLVH
;
A
#
# COMPACT_ATOMS: atom_id res chain seq x y z
N MET A 1 -6.70 -1.84 -28.78
CA MET A 1 -7.52 -0.92 -27.97
C MET A 1 -8.01 -1.51 -26.64
N LEU A 2 -8.41 -2.80 -26.57
CA LEU A 2 -8.88 -3.39 -25.31
C LEU A 2 -7.77 -3.56 -24.25
N THR A 3 -6.60 -4.07 -24.64
CA THR A 3 -5.48 -4.34 -23.71
C THR A 3 -5.01 -3.08 -22.99
N SER A 4 -4.82 -1.97 -23.71
CA SER A 4 -4.48 -0.67 -23.11
C SER A 4 -5.49 -0.22 -22.06
N THR A 5 -6.79 -0.44 -22.31
CA THR A 5 -7.85 -0.07 -21.35
C THR A 5 -7.75 -0.89 -20.07
N TYR A 6 -7.65 -2.22 -20.18
CA TYR A 6 -7.53 -3.08 -18.99
C TYR A 6 -6.24 -2.81 -18.21
N THR A 7 -5.13 -2.61 -18.91
CA THR A 7 -3.85 -2.27 -18.28
C THR A 7 -3.93 -0.94 -17.52
N LEU A 8 -4.51 0.11 -18.13
CA LEU A 8 -4.68 1.40 -17.48
C LEU A 8 -5.63 1.31 -16.28
N VAL A 9 -6.73 0.56 -16.37
CA VAL A 9 -7.63 0.33 -15.22
C VAL A 9 -6.89 -0.37 -14.07
N ALA A 10 -6.08 -1.38 -14.36
CA ALA A 10 -5.28 -2.05 -13.34
C ALA A 10 -4.30 -1.08 -12.65
N LEU A 11 -3.65 -0.20 -13.43
CA LEU A 11 -2.76 0.84 -12.91
C LEU A 11 -3.52 1.89 -12.08
N SER A 12 -4.73 2.28 -12.49
CA SER A 12 -5.59 3.19 -11.71
C SER A 12 -5.99 2.58 -10.36
N VAL A 13 -6.25 1.27 -10.30
CA VAL A 13 -6.53 0.59 -9.03
C VAL A 13 -5.29 0.60 -8.11
N GLU A 14 -4.10 0.35 -8.67
CA GLU A 14 -2.83 0.45 -7.94
C GLU A 14 -2.59 1.87 -7.40
N GLN A 15 -2.86 2.90 -8.21
CA GLN A 15 -2.80 4.31 -7.80
C GLN A 15 -3.79 4.67 -6.71
N ALA A 16 -5.03 4.20 -6.82
CA ALA A 16 -6.04 4.44 -5.79
C ALA A 16 -5.61 3.86 -4.43
N ARG A 17 -5.00 2.65 -4.43
CA ARG A 17 -4.43 2.05 -3.22
C ARG A 17 -3.27 2.89 -2.66
N ALA A 18 -2.32 3.29 -3.51
CA ALA A 18 -1.21 4.14 -3.10
C ALA A 18 -1.69 5.47 -2.50
N ARG A 19 -2.70 6.09 -3.11
CA ARG A 19 -3.32 7.33 -2.61
C ARG A 19 -3.91 7.15 -1.21
N VAL A 20 -4.65 6.05 -0.99
CA VAL A 20 -5.21 5.72 0.33
C VAL A 20 -4.10 5.51 1.36
N GLU A 21 -3.01 4.83 1.01
CA GLU A 21 -1.86 4.64 1.92
C GLU A 21 -1.20 5.96 2.32
N VAL A 22 -0.96 6.86 1.36
CA VAL A 22 -0.39 8.19 1.63
C VAL A 22 -1.33 9.03 2.50
N GLN A 23 -2.63 9.04 2.19
CA GLN A 23 -3.62 9.78 2.97
C GLN A 23 -3.75 9.23 4.40
N ALA A 24 -3.80 7.90 4.56
CA ALA A 24 -3.85 7.27 5.87
C ALA A 24 -2.61 7.58 6.72
N LEU A 25 -1.42 7.67 6.09
CA LEU A 25 -0.21 8.13 6.77
C LEU A 25 -0.35 9.59 7.24
N MET A 26 -0.81 10.49 6.36
CA MET A 26 -1.03 11.89 6.73
C MET A 26 -1.99 12.02 7.90
N GLU A 27 -3.15 11.35 7.86
CA GLU A 27 -4.14 11.41 8.95
C GLU A 27 -3.57 10.91 10.28
N ARG A 28 -2.81 9.81 10.26
CA ARG A 28 -2.20 9.22 11.47
C ARG A 28 -1.26 10.19 12.18
N TRP A 29 -0.52 10.99 11.42
CA TRP A 29 0.53 11.86 11.96
C TRP A 29 0.16 13.34 12.00
N ARG A 30 -1.13 13.66 11.84
CA ARG A 30 -1.62 15.03 12.05
C ARG A 30 -1.37 15.48 13.49
N PRO A 31 -1.00 16.75 13.74
CA PRO A 31 -0.77 17.27 15.09
C PRO A 31 -1.93 17.03 16.07
N GLY A 32 -3.18 17.02 15.58
CA GLY A 32 -4.36 16.74 16.41
C GLY A 32 -4.64 15.26 16.71
N ALA A 33 -3.85 14.32 16.15
CA ALA A 33 -4.02 12.88 16.40
C ALA A 33 -3.38 12.40 17.72
N TRP A 34 -2.53 13.24 18.32
CA TRP A 34 -1.80 12.94 19.55
C TRP A 34 -2.59 13.48 20.74
N TRP A 35 -3.15 12.59 21.55
CA TRP A 35 -4.00 12.93 22.71
C TRP A 35 -3.16 13.54 23.86
N GLY A 36 -2.64 14.75 23.66
CA GLY A 36 -1.98 15.55 24.69
C GLY A 36 -0.50 15.23 24.95
N ASP A 37 0.03 14.11 24.45
CA ASP A 37 1.45 13.79 24.56
C ASP A 37 2.26 14.38 23.41
N THR A 38 3.30 15.14 23.74
CA THR A 38 4.26 15.61 22.73
C THR A 38 5.04 14.39 22.21
N PRO A 39 5.01 14.10 20.89
CA PRO A 39 5.70 12.94 20.36
C PRO A 39 7.20 13.05 20.62
N GLY A 40 7.74 12.08 21.36
CA GLY A 40 9.18 11.93 21.55
C GLY A 40 9.88 11.34 20.33
N ARG A 41 11.22 11.38 20.32
CA ARG A 41 12.09 10.88 19.23
C ARG A 41 11.68 9.54 18.63
N ARG A 42 11.33 8.54 19.47
CA ARG A 42 10.91 7.20 19.00
C ARG A 42 9.67 7.27 18.12
N HIS A 43 8.73 8.16 18.40
CA HIS A 43 7.55 8.37 17.56
C HIS A 43 7.93 8.96 16.21
N PHE A 44 8.86 9.91 16.17
CA PHE A 44 9.37 10.46 14.91
C PHE A 44 10.09 9.42 14.04
N GLU A 45 10.90 8.55 14.66
CA GLU A 45 11.55 7.43 13.96
C GLU A 45 10.50 6.48 13.37
N GLN A 46 9.46 6.13 14.13
CA GLN A 46 8.33 5.32 13.63
C GLN A 46 7.57 6.00 12.49
N ALA A 47 7.40 7.33 12.54
CA ALA A 47 6.78 8.10 11.47
C ALA A 47 7.60 8.01 10.19
N CYS A 48 8.93 8.18 10.30
CA CYS A 48 9.83 8.10 9.16
C CYS A 48 9.91 6.68 8.58
N ASP A 49 9.87 5.64 9.41
CA ASP A 49 9.77 4.25 8.95
C ASP A 49 8.46 3.97 8.22
N ALA A 50 7.36 4.57 8.65
CA ALA A 50 6.08 4.50 7.94
C ALA A 50 6.13 5.26 6.60
N LEU A 51 6.70 6.48 6.60
CA LEU A 51 6.93 7.26 5.39
C LEU A 51 7.80 6.52 4.38
N ARG A 52 8.89 5.88 4.82
CA ARG A 52 9.76 5.09 3.95
C ARG A 52 8.97 4.00 3.23
N ARG A 53 8.14 3.24 3.95
CA ARG A 53 7.32 2.16 3.36
C ARG A 53 6.33 2.69 2.32
N VAL A 54 5.62 3.76 2.64
CA VAL A 54 4.69 4.40 1.68
C VAL A 54 5.43 4.94 0.45
N TYR A 55 6.59 5.57 0.65
CA TYR A 55 7.42 6.08 -0.45
C TYR A 55 7.90 4.95 -1.36
N GLU A 56 8.41 3.86 -0.79
CA GLU A 56 8.86 2.68 -1.54
C GLU A 56 7.70 2.05 -2.33
N ASN A 57 6.52 1.91 -1.72
CA ASN A 57 5.33 1.43 -2.40
C ASN A 57 4.93 2.33 -3.59
N CYS A 58 5.16 3.64 -3.50
CA CYS A 58 4.88 4.57 -4.60
C CYS A 58 5.93 4.54 -5.72
N HIS A 59 7.18 4.18 -5.43
CA HIS A 59 8.30 4.24 -6.38
C HIS A 59 8.54 2.92 -7.15
N TRP A 60 8.06 1.79 -6.62
CA TRP A 60 8.24 0.46 -7.23
C TRP A 60 7.01 -0.04 -8.00
N ARG A 61 6.12 0.87 -8.39
CA ARG A 61 4.87 0.53 -9.07
C ARG A 61 5.09 0.01 -10.48
N LYS A 62 4.09 -0.72 -10.99
CA LYS A 62 4.13 -1.23 -12.37
C LYS A 62 4.27 -0.11 -13.40
N LEU A 63 3.73 1.06 -13.08
CA LEU A 63 3.86 2.29 -13.87
C LEU A 63 5.33 2.62 -14.17
N ASP A 64 6.17 2.67 -13.12
CA ASP A 64 7.59 2.99 -13.23
C ASP A 64 8.38 1.92 -13.99
N LYS A 65 8.00 0.65 -13.82
CA LYS A 65 8.69 -0.51 -14.42
C LYS A 65 8.38 -0.69 -15.90
N PHE A 66 7.14 -0.43 -16.33
CA PHE A 66 6.68 -0.86 -17.65
C PHE A 66 6.18 0.29 -18.53
N VAL A 67 5.46 1.27 -17.96
CA VAL A 67 4.83 2.35 -18.74
C VAL A 67 5.79 3.50 -19.00
N LEU A 68 6.49 4.00 -17.98
CA LEU A 68 7.45 5.11 -18.17
C LEU A 68 8.56 4.75 -19.17
N PRO A 69 9.16 3.54 -19.16
CA PRO A 69 10.15 3.17 -20.16
C PRO A 69 9.57 3.11 -21.58
N ALA A 70 8.31 2.68 -21.73
CA ALA A 70 7.66 2.65 -23.03
C ALA A 70 7.38 4.06 -23.56
N LEU A 71 6.97 4.98 -22.70
CA LEU A 71 6.80 6.40 -23.04
C LEU A 71 8.13 7.07 -23.43
N ARG A 72 9.21 6.80 -22.69
CA ARG A 72 10.56 7.31 -23.05
C ARG A 72 11.00 6.81 -24.43
N ARG A 73 10.72 5.53 -24.75
CA ARG A 73 11.02 4.99 -26.09
C ARG A 73 10.15 5.57 -27.18
N ALA A 74 8.89 5.90 -26.88
CA ALA A 74 8.01 6.59 -27.82
C ALA A 74 8.49 8.03 -28.09
N GLY A 75 9.20 8.64 -27.12
CA GLY A 75 9.88 9.92 -27.25
C GLY A 75 8.94 11.11 -27.49
N GLY A 76 9.53 12.29 -27.66
CA GLY A 76 8.82 13.50 -28.10
C GLY A 76 7.89 14.09 -27.04
N LEU A 77 6.58 14.04 -27.28
CA LEU A 77 5.56 14.79 -26.51
C LEU A 77 5.49 14.45 -25.01
N ALA A 78 6.03 13.31 -24.59
CA ALA A 78 6.04 12.90 -23.19
C ALA A 78 7.21 13.48 -22.37
N GLU A 79 8.29 13.96 -23.01
CA GLU A 79 9.53 14.33 -22.32
C GLU A 79 9.33 15.39 -21.22
N ALA A 80 8.58 16.44 -21.52
CA ALA A 80 8.31 17.51 -20.55
C ALA A 80 7.52 17.00 -19.33
N LEU A 81 6.55 16.10 -19.55
CA LEU A 81 5.76 15.50 -18.47
C LEU A 81 6.61 14.54 -17.62
N LEU A 82 7.44 13.73 -18.27
CA LEU A 82 8.36 12.80 -17.60
C LEU A 82 9.37 13.55 -16.74
N ALA A 83 9.98 14.62 -17.27
CA ALA A 83 10.89 15.48 -16.51
C ALA A 83 10.19 16.12 -15.29
N ARG A 84 8.92 16.53 -15.43
CA ARG A 84 8.13 17.08 -14.33
C ARG A 84 7.87 16.03 -13.24
N LEU A 85 7.50 14.81 -13.62
CA LEU A 85 7.31 13.68 -12.70
C LEU A 85 8.63 13.32 -11.97
N GLU A 86 9.75 13.32 -12.68
CA GLU A 86 11.08 13.10 -12.10
C GLU A 86 11.45 14.22 -11.10
N GLY A 87 11.18 15.48 -11.44
CA GLY A 87 11.39 16.62 -10.54
C GLY A 87 10.57 16.52 -9.25
N ILE A 88 9.29 16.14 -9.34
CA ILE A 88 8.44 15.90 -8.17
C ILE A 88 9.02 14.76 -7.32
N SER A 89 9.52 13.70 -7.96
CA SER A 89 10.10 12.55 -7.27
C SER A 89 11.40 12.89 -6.55
N GLY A 90 12.26 13.69 -7.17
CA GLY A 90 13.49 14.20 -6.55
C GLY A 90 13.19 15.03 -5.30
N ARG A 91 12.25 15.97 -5.40
CA ARG A 91 11.80 16.78 -4.26
C ARG A 91 11.18 15.93 -3.14
N ALA A 92 10.39 14.90 -3.50
CA ALA A 92 9.81 13.99 -2.51
C ALA A 92 10.91 13.22 -1.76
N LEU A 93 11.95 12.76 -2.49
CA LEU A 93 13.11 12.11 -1.88
C LEU A 93 13.86 13.04 -0.93
N GLU A 94 14.10 14.29 -1.33
CA GLU A 94 14.74 15.31 -0.49
C GLU A 94 13.97 15.54 0.80
N GLU A 95 12.65 15.75 0.72
CA GLU A 95 11.80 15.94 1.91
C GLU A 95 11.75 14.68 2.80
N ARG A 96 11.79 13.47 2.22
CA ARG A 96 11.92 12.22 2.98
C ARG A 96 13.24 12.14 3.75
N VAL A 97 14.35 12.46 3.09
CA VAL A 97 15.68 12.48 3.71
C VAL A 97 15.74 13.54 4.82
N ARG A 98 15.16 14.72 4.57
CA ARG A 98 15.03 15.78 5.56
C ARG A 98 14.23 15.34 6.79
N ALA A 99 13.08 14.71 6.58
CA ALA A 99 12.26 14.17 7.67
C ALA A 99 13.06 13.17 8.53
N GLN A 100 13.80 12.26 7.88
CA GLN A 100 14.63 11.28 8.57
C GLN A 100 15.75 11.92 9.41
N ALA A 101 16.43 12.94 8.86
CA ALA A 101 17.48 13.66 9.56
C ALA A 101 16.94 14.38 10.81
N GLN A 102 15.83 15.11 10.65
CA GLN A 102 15.17 15.82 11.75
C GLN A 102 14.65 14.84 12.83
N ALA A 103 14.10 13.70 12.43
CA ALA A 103 13.64 12.68 13.37
C ALA A 103 14.79 12.08 14.21
N ALA A 104 15.96 11.88 13.61
CA ALA A 104 17.14 11.39 14.32
C ALA A 104 17.63 12.36 15.40
N GLU A 105 17.42 13.66 15.20
CA GLU A 105 17.70 14.73 16.17
C GLU A 105 16.56 14.93 17.18
N GLY A 106 15.42 14.25 17.02
CA GLY A 106 14.23 14.48 17.83
C GLY A 106 13.52 15.81 17.54
N ASN A 107 13.78 16.42 16.37
CA ASN A 107 13.18 17.68 15.97
C ASN A 107 11.75 17.45 15.41
N PRO A 108 10.70 18.09 15.98
CA PRO A 108 9.33 17.96 15.51
C PRO A 108 9.09 18.42 14.06
N ASP A 109 9.98 19.24 13.49
CA ASP A 109 9.93 19.65 12.08
C ASP A 109 9.94 18.46 11.11
N CYS A 110 10.38 17.27 11.56
CA CYS A 110 10.31 16.05 10.76
C CYS A 110 8.89 15.76 10.27
N LEU A 111 7.87 16.12 11.05
CA LEU A 111 6.47 15.93 10.68
C LEU A 111 6.06 16.88 9.54
N CYS A 112 6.59 18.11 9.53
CA CYS A 112 6.37 19.05 8.43
C CYS A 112 7.06 18.59 7.14
N ALA A 113 8.29 18.08 7.23
CA ALA A 113 8.99 17.52 6.07
C ALA A 113 8.27 16.25 5.54
N MET A 114 7.80 15.38 6.44
CA MET A 114 6.98 14.23 6.07
C MET A 114 5.68 14.65 5.37
N GLU A 115 4.98 15.66 5.87
CA GLU A 115 3.76 16.18 5.23
C GLU A 115 4.04 16.70 3.82
N ARG A 116 5.14 17.45 3.63
CA ARG A 116 5.57 17.91 2.30
C ARG A 116 5.87 16.75 1.36
N CYS A 117 6.59 15.73 1.85
CA CYS A 117 6.84 14.51 1.09
C CYS A 117 5.52 13.85 0.65
N CYS A 118 4.57 13.65 1.56
CA CYS A 118 3.27 13.06 1.24
C CYS A 118 2.50 13.87 0.20
N ARG A 119 2.51 15.21 0.30
CA ARG A 119 1.87 16.08 -0.70
C ARG A 119 2.50 15.94 -2.08
N LEU A 120 3.82 15.84 -2.18
CA LEU A 120 4.52 15.61 -3.45
C LEU A 120 4.19 14.23 -4.04
N LEU A 121 4.06 13.19 -3.20
CA LEU A 121 3.59 11.87 -3.66
C LEU A 121 2.16 11.94 -4.20
N LEU A 122 1.26 12.65 -3.53
CA LEU A 122 -0.12 12.84 -4.00
C LEU A 122 -0.18 13.65 -5.31
N GLU A 123 0.62 14.72 -5.42
CA GLU A 123 0.75 15.53 -6.64
C GLU A 123 1.22 14.66 -7.81
N ARG A 124 2.23 13.81 -7.58
CA ARG A 124 2.70 12.86 -8.59
C ARG A 124 1.60 11.91 -9.04
N LEU A 125 0.87 11.31 -8.10
CA LEU A 125 -0.23 10.37 -8.39
C LEU A 125 -1.34 11.03 -9.21
N GLU A 126 -1.73 12.25 -8.84
CA GLU A 126 -2.74 13.03 -9.57
C GLU A 126 -2.29 13.36 -11.00
N LEU A 127 -1.03 13.74 -11.16
CA LEU A 127 -0.47 14.06 -12.46
C LEU A 127 -0.40 12.83 -13.39
N GLU A 128 -0.04 11.68 -12.83
CA GLU A 128 -0.04 10.42 -13.58
C GLU A 128 -1.43 10.07 -14.10
N GLU A 129 -2.47 10.18 -13.27
CA GLU A 129 -3.85 9.89 -13.69
C GLU A 129 -4.39 10.90 -14.71
N ARG A 130 -4.15 12.19 -14.49
CA ARG A 130 -4.73 13.27 -15.31
C ARG A 130 -4.07 13.45 -16.66
N GLU A 131 -2.74 13.30 -16.71
CA GLU A 131 -1.98 13.63 -17.91
C GLU A 131 -1.25 12.41 -18.48
N LEU A 132 -0.54 11.65 -17.63
CA LEU A 132 0.30 10.55 -18.12
C LEU A 132 -0.53 9.42 -18.72
N PHE A 133 -1.65 9.04 -18.12
CA PHE A 133 -2.47 7.93 -18.61
C PHE A 133 -3.15 8.22 -19.95
N PRO A 134 -3.81 9.38 -20.14
CA PRO A 134 -4.29 9.77 -21.46
C PRO A 134 -3.17 9.79 -22.51
N LEU A 135 -2.00 10.31 -22.15
CA LEU A 135 -0.86 10.40 -23.06
C LEU A 135 -0.28 9.02 -23.41
N ALA A 136 -0.14 8.13 -22.43
CA ALA A 136 0.30 6.75 -22.64
C ALA A 136 -0.64 6.01 -23.58
N ARG A 137 -1.96 6.24 -23.44
CA ARG A 137 -2.96 5.62 -24.31
C ARG A 137 -2.82 6.04 -25.78
N THR A 138 -2.36 7.27 -26.05
CA THR A 138 -2.21 7.78 -27.41
C THR A 138 -0.85 7.44 -28.03
N LEU A 139 0.23 7.48 -27.24
CA LEU A 139 1.59 7.32 -27.75
C LEU A 139 2.08 5.88 -27.80
N ILE A 140 1.63 5.01 -26.90
CA ILE A 140 2.09 3.62 -26.86
C ILE A 140 1.29 2.78 -27.86
N SER A 141 1.99 2.06 -28.74
CA SER A 141 1.39 1.18 -29.74
C SER A 141 0.63 0.01 -29.11
N GLY A 142 -0.35 -0.55 -29.83
CA GLY A 142 -1.13 -1.70 -29.35
C GLY A 142 -0.27 -2.93 -29.01
N GLU A 143 0.75 -3.22 -29.82
CA GLU A 143 1.70 -4.31 -29.56
C GLU A 143 2.54 -4.05 -28.30
N SER A 144 2.98 -2.81 -28.09
CA SER A 144 3.70 -2.42 -26.87
C SER A 144 2.82 -2.56 -25.64
N TRP A 145 1.53 -2.18 -25.72
CA TRP A 145 0.56 -2.40 -24.65
C TRP A 145 0.36 -3.88 -24.33
N PHE A 146 0.33 -4.74 -25.35
CA PHE A 146 0.25 -6.18 -25.15
C PHE A 146 1.48 -6.73 -24.42
N ALA A 147 2.68 -6.31 -24.83
CA ALA A 147 3.92 -6.69 -24.14
C ALA A 147 3.95 -6.21 -22.69
N ILE A 148 3.55 -4.95 -22.43
CA ILE A 148 3.43 -4.38 -21.08
C ILE A 148 2.46 -5.20 -20.22
N ALA A 149 1.29 -5.53 -20.75
CA ALA A 149 0.30 -6.31 -20.01
C ALA A 149 0.84 -7.68 -19.59
N ASN A 150 1.53 -8.39 -20.49
CA ASN A 150 2.15 -9.67 -20.18
C ASN A 150 3.26 -9.55 -19.12
N GLN A 151 4.09 -8.50 -19.21
CA GLN A 151 5.13 -8.22 -18.21
C GLN A 151 4.53 -7.91 -16.84
N MET A 152 3.41 -7.18 -16.79
CA MET A 152 2.69 -6.90 -15.54
C MET A 152 2.09 -8.17 -14.92
N LEU A 153 1.49 -9.05 -15.72
CA LEU A 153 0.96 -10.33 -15.23
C LEU A 153 2.06 -11.24 -14.70
N ALA A 154 3.18 -11.32 -15.43
CA ALA A 154 4.35 -12.05 -14.95
C ALA A 154 4.85 -11.44 -13.63
N HIS A 155 4.92 -10.11 -13.52
CA HIS A 155 5.33 -9.44 -12.29
C HIS A 155 4.43 -9.80 -11.10
N ASP A 156 3.11 -9.82 -11.30
CA ASP A 156 2.13 -10.21 -10.27
C ASP A 156 2.29 -11.67 -9.84
N ALA A 157 2.52 -12.58 -10.79
CA ALA A 157 2.75 -13.99 -10.48
C ALA A 157 3.98 -14.16 -9.57
N HIS A 158 5.12 -13.54 -9.92
CA HIS A 158 6.33 -13.59 -9.10
C HIS A 158 6.11 -12.97 -7.70
N GLN A 159 5.38 -11.85 -7.60
CA GLN A 159 5.06 -11.25 -6.29
C GLN A 159 4.15 -12.14 -5.44
N SER A 160 3.25 -12.90 -6.06
CA SER A 160 2.35 -13.81 -5.34
C SER A 160 3.08 -15.03 -4.79
N GLU A 161 4.05 -15.58 -5.53
CA GLU A 161 4.87 -16.72 -5.12
C GLU A 161 5.85 -16.36 -3.99
N GLN A 162 6.38 -15.14 -4.02
CA GLN A 162 7.30 -14.63 -3.01
C GLN A 162 6.60 -14.23 -1.71
N ARG A 163 5.27 -14.18 -1.68
CA ARG A 163 4.52 -13.86 -0.46
C ARG A 163 4.58 -15.07 0.48
N PRO A 164 5.13 -14.93 1.70
CA PRO A 164 5.14 -16.03 2.64
C PRO A 164 3.72 -16.52 2.91
N ALA A 165 3.53 -17.85 2.90
CA ALA A 165 2.25 -18.45 3.19
C ALA A 165 1.73 -17.94 4.56
N PRO A 166 0.43 -17.60 4.67
CA PRO A 166 -0.12 -17.21 5.96
C PRO A 166 0.13 -18.33 6.97
N PRO A 167 0.50 -18.01 8.22
CA PRO A 167 0.69 -19.02 9.25
C PRO A 167 -0.58 -19.88 9.36
N PRO A 168 -0.46 -21.20 9.54
CA PRO A 168 -1.60 -22.08 9.68
C PRO A 168 -2.51 -21.52 10.78
N GLN A 169 -3.77 -21.24 10.43
CA GLN A 169 -4.75 -20.83 11.41
C GLN A 169 -4.86 -21.94 12.46
N PRO A 170 -4.79 -21.64 13.77
CA PRO A 170 -5.01 -22.65 14.79
C PRO A 170 -6.38 -23.26 14.55
N ALA A 171 -6.42 -24.60 14.44
CA ALA A 171 -7.64 -25.34 14.24
C ALA A 171 -8.69 -24.90 15.28
N PRO A 172 -9.96 -24.71 14.88
CA PRO A 172 -11.01 -24.40 15.84
C PRO A 172 -11.02 -25.50 16.90
N ALA A 173 -10.86 -25.11 18.16
CA ALA A 173 -10.88 -26.03 19.29
C ALA A 173 -12.15 -26.88 19.20
N PRO A 174 -12.05 -28.22 19.40
CA PRO A 174 -13.24 -29.06 19.40
C PRO A 174 -14.18 -28.51 20.48
N ARG A 175 -15.37 -28.07 20.06
CA ARG A 175 -16.47 -27.82 20.97
C ARG A 175 -16.77 -29.15 21.65
N GLY A 176 -16.28 -29.31 22.88
CA GLY A 176 -16.56 -30.46 23.72
C GLY A 176 -18.06 -30.69 23.75
N GLY A 177 -18.48 -31.86 23.29
CA GLY A 177 -19.85 -32.31 23.43
C GLY A 177 -20.15 -32.49 24.91
N ALA A 178 -21.02 -31.63 25.44
CA ALA A 178 -21.75 -31.91 26.67
C ALA A 178 -23.10 -32.49 26.24
N HIS A 179 -23.13 -33.81 26.05
CA HIS A 179 -24.37 -34.57 26.01
C HIS A 179 -24.82 -34.73 27.48
N PRO A 180 -26.06 -34.41 27.85
CA PRO A 180 -26.52 -34.54 29.23
C PRO A 180 -26.79 -36.02 29.55
N ASP A 181 -26.12 -36.53 30.58
CA ASP A 181 -26.41 -37.83 31.17
C ASP A 181 -27.79 -37.82 31.83
N TYR A 182 -28.73 -38.51 31.19
CA TYR A 182 -30.00 -38.92 31.78
C TYR A 182 -29.72 -40.02 32.80
N SER A 183 -29.63 -39.63 34.08
CA SER A 183 -29.52 -40.56 35.20
C SER A 183 -30.85 -41.30 35.39
N ALA A 184 -30.86 -42.59 35.04
CA ALA A 184 -31.99 -43.49 35.22
C ALA A 184 -32.22 -43.76 36.71
N ARG A 185 -33.41 -43.40 37.17
CA ARG A 185 -33.94 -43.70 38.51
C ARG A 185 -33.95 -45.21 38.75
N GLN A 186 -33.13 -45.70 39.68
CA GLN A 186 -33.35 -46.98 40.35
C GLN A 186 -34.44 -46.80 41.41
N GLY A 187 -35.49 -47.63 41.34
CA GLY A 187 -36.63 -47.62 42.26
C GLY A 187 -36.29 -48.16 43.65
N PRO A 188 -37.12 -47.84 44.67
CA PRO A 188 -36.85 -48.19 46.06
C PRO A 188 -37.27 -49.64 46.38
N SER A 189 -36.37 -50.39 47.02
CA SER A 189 -36.68 -51.65 47.69
C SER A 189 -37.12 -51.37 49.13
N LEU A 190 -38.38 -51.69 49.45
CA LEU A 190 -38.96 -51.68 50.80
C LEU A 190 -38.35 -52.78 51.68
N PRO A 191 -38.19 -52.57 53.00
CA PRO A 191 -38.04 -53.66 53.95
C PRO A 191 -39.40 -54.15 54.49
N LEU A 192 -39.53 -55.48 54.57
CA LEU A 192 -40.62 -56.19 55.25
C LEU A 192 -40.38 -56.24 56.77
N VAL A 193 -41.46 -56.01 57.53
CA VAL A 193 -41.89 -56.72 58.75
C VAL A 193 -41.02 -56.59 60.02
N HIS A 194 -41.57 -55.90 61.01
CA HIS A 194 -42.22 -56.55 62.17
C HIS A 194 -43.34 -55.70 62.75
#